data_AF-A0A9X8VMV3-F1
#
_entry.id   AF-A0A9X8VMV3-F1
#
_cell.length_a   1.000
_cell.length_b   1.000
_cell.length_c   1.000
_cell.angle_alpha   90.00
_cell.angle_beta   90.00
_cell.angle_gamma   90.00
#
_symmetry.space_group_name_H-M   'P 1'
#
loop_
_entity.id
_entity.type
_entity.pdbx_description
1 polymer ?
#
loop_
_entity_poly.entity_id
_entity_poly.type
_entity_poly.pdbx_seq_one_letter_code
_entity_poly.pdbx_strand_id
1 'polypeptide(L)'
;DNGKVSANTRLALENQLKHVDSIILKLQDNKRMTLENLRAQKKQYELAHMQSKQLLDNAREGVAFAQDNMRSYKEYQQRGLITKDQLSGQTYSFYQQQSLFQNLHSQHIQESLQITNLESDIVTRAADFDNQISQYQFQRNDLQRQLAEADASGALIVNAPSDGRIESLSVTPGQMVNSGDSLVQIIPRNGAIYQLVLWLPNTSVPYVSAGDGINIRYDAFPYEKFGQFPGR
;
A
#
# COMPACT_ATOMS: atom_id res chain seq x y z
N ASP A 1 7.10 -20.99 24.24
CA ASP A 1 7.79 -19.93 23.47
C ASP A 1 6.98 -19.25 22.36
N ASN A 2 5.88 -19.81 21.86
CA ASN A 2 5.11 -19.22 20.75
C ASN A 2 4.54 -17.80 21.02
N GLY A 3 4.23 -17.45 22.27
CA GLY A 3 3.70 -16.13 22.62
C GLY A 3 4.69 -14.96 22.45
N LYS A 4 6.00 -15.21 22.62
CA LYS A 4 7.04 -14.18 22.40
C LYS A 4 7.30 -13.93 20.92
N VAL A 5 7.19 -14.98 20.11
CA VAL A 5 7.38 -14.91 18.65
C VAL A 5 6.24 -14.12 17.99
N SER A 6 4.99 -14.38 18.37
CA SER A 6 3.81 -13.63 17.87
C SER A 6 3.87 -12.14 18.21
N ALA A 7 4.25 -11.79 19.44
CA ALA A 7 4.41 -10.39 19.86
C ALA A 7 5.53 -9.65 19.09
N ASN A 8 6.66 -10.32 18.84
CA ASN A 8 7.76 -9.74 18.06
C ASN A 8 7.35 -9.54 16.58
N THR A 9 6.62 -10.49 15.99
CA THR A 9 6.11 -10.36 14.62
C THR A 9 5.11 -9.20 14.50
N ARG A 10 4.21 -9.04 15.47
CA ARG A 10 3.27 -7.91 15.53
C ARG A 10 4.01 -6.57 15.55
N LEU A 11 4.97 -6.41 16.47
CA LEU A 11 5.76 -5.19 16.58
C LEU A 11 6.55 -4.88 15.30
N ALA A 12 7.08 -5.90 14.62
CA ALA A 12 7.77 -5.73 13.34
C ALA A 12 6.80 -5.21 12.25
N LEU A 13 5.61 -5.81 12.13
CA LEU A 13 4.58 -5.38 11.17
C LEU A 13 4.08 -3.96 11.45
N GLU A 14 3.86 -3.60 12.72
CA GLU A 14 3.46 -2.24 13.11
C GLU A 14 4.53 -1.20 12.75
N ASN A 15 5.81 -1.53 12.93
CA ASN A 15 6.92 -0.65 12.53
C ASN A 15 7.01 -0.51 11.01
N GLN A 16 6.81 -1.59 10.25
CA GLN A 16 6.76 -1.56 8.79
C GLN A 16 5.59 -0.70 8.28
N LEU A 17 4.41 -0.80 8.90
CA LEU A 17 3.25 0.04 8.57
C LEU A 17 3.56 1.53 8.80
N LYS A 18 4.12 1.90 9.95
CA LYS A 18 4.54 3.28 10.23
C LYS A 18 5.55 3.80 9.19
N HIS A 19 6.48 2.95 8.76
CA HIS A 19 7.45 3.31 7.74
C HIS A 19 6.79 3.55 6.38
N VAL A 20 5.91 2.65 5.93
CA VAL A 20 5.17 2.79 4.67
C VAL A 20 4.27 4.03 4.70
N ASP A 21 3.56 4.28 5.81
CA ASP A 21 2.76 5.51 5.98
C ASP A 21 3.62 6.77 5.85
N SER A 22 4.82 6.77 6.44
CA SER A 22 5.76 7.89 6.29
C SER A 22 6.22 8.08 4.85
N ILE A 23 6.45 7.00 4.09
CA ILE A 23 6.82 7.08 2.67
C ILE A 23 5.67 7.67 1.86
N ILE A 24 4.44 7.20 2.06
CA ILE A 24 3.25 7.72 1.37
C ILE A 24 3.10 9.23 1.62
N LEU A 25 3.22 9.68 2.88
CA LEU A 25 3.13 11.10 3.23
C LEU A 25 4.22 11.92 2.54
N LYS A 26 5.47 11.43 2.52
CA LYS A 26 6.58 12.11 1.81
C LYS A 26 6.33 12.17 0.31
N LEU A 27 5.82 11.10 -0.30
CA LEU A 27 5.48 11.09 -1.73
C LEU A 27 4.36 12.10 -2.05
N GLN A 28 3.34 12.20 -1.20
CA GLN A 28 2.27 13.18 -1.36
C GLN A 28 2.77 14.62 -1.27
N ASP A 29 3.65 14.92 -0.30
CA ASP A 29 4.24 16.25 -0.17
C ASP A 29 5.19 16.57 -1.34
N ASN A 30 6.04 15.63 -1.74
CA ASN A 30 6.90 15.77 -2.91
C ASN A 30 6.10 15.98 -4.20
N LYS A 31 4.99 15.25 -4.37
CA LYS A 31 4.05 15.45 -5.49
C LYS A 31 3.53 16.88 -5.49
N ARG A 32 3.03 17.35 -4.34
CA ARG A 32 2.50 18.71 -4.19
C ARG A 32 3.55 19.76 -4.55
N MET A 33 4.74 19.71 -3.93
CA MET A 33 5.81 20.67 -4.16
C MET A 33 6.29 20.67 -5.62
N THR A 34 6.44 19.48 -6.22
CA THR A 34 6.89 19.34 -7.62
C THR A 34 5.87 19.95 -8.57
N LEU A 35 4.58 19.65 -8.39
CA LEU A 35 3.53 20.17 -9.25
C LEU A 35 3.31 21.68 -9.05
N GLU A 36 3.44 22.19 -7.82
CA GLU A 36 3.41 23.63 -7.55
C GLU A 36 4.56 24.35 -8.27
N ASN A 37 5.77 23.80 -8.23
CA ASN A 37 6.93 24.36 -8.91
C ASN A 37 6.75 24.36 -10.44
N LEU A 38 6.35 23.24 -11.04
CA LEU A 38 6.10 23.15 -12.48
C LEU A 38 5.00 24.12 -12.94
N ARG A 39 3.92 24.27 -12.16
CA ARG A 39 2.86 25.24 -12.46
C ARG A 39 3.34 26.69 -12.35
N ALA A 40 4.20 26.98 -11.38
CA ALA A 40 4.81 28.31 -11.24
C ALA A 40 5.72 28.64 -12.44
N GLN A 41 6.56 27.69 -12.87
CA GLN A 41 7.37 27.84 -14.08
C GLN A 41 6.51 28.03 -15.33
N LYS A 42 5.45 27.23 -15.49
CA LYS A 42 4.51 27.36 -16.60
C LYS A 42 3.91 28.76 -16.65
N LYS A 43 3.45 29.28 -15.50
CA LYS A 43 2.89 30.63 -15.40
C LYS A 43 3.89 31.72 -15.79
N GLN A 44 5.17 31.55 -15.47
CA GLN A 44 6.21 32.49 -15.90
C GLN A 44 6.38 32.49 -17.43
N TYR A 45 6.38 31.31 -18.05
CA TYR A 45 6.44 31.22 -19.51
C TYR A 45 5.17 31.73 -20.19
N GLU A 46 3.99 31.51 -19.63
CA GLU A 46 2.73 32.08 -20.13
C GLU A 46 2.77 33.62 -20.11
N LEU A 47 3.33 34.22 -19.06
CA LEU A 47 3.54 35.67 -18.97
C LEU A 47 4.54 36.17 -20.03
N ALA A 48 5.69 35.50 -20.17
CA ALA A 48 6.70 35.83 -21.17
C ALA A 48 6.13 35.72 -22.59
N HIS A 49 5.34 34.68 -22.86
CA HIS A 49 4.67 34.45 -24.13
C HIS A 49 3.67 35.56 -24.50
N MET A 50 2.89 36.03 -23.52
CA MET A 50 2.00 37.17 -23.74
C MET A 50 2.78 38.46 -24.05
N GLN A 51 3.90 38.69 -23.36
CA GLN A 51 4.75 39.86 -23.61
C GLN A 51 5.44 39.79 -24.98
N SER A 52 6.00 38.63 -25.34
CA SER A 52 6.63 38.41 -26.64
C SER A 52 5.62 38.54 -27.78
N LYS A 53 4.36 38.13 -27.56
CA LYS A 53 3.27 38.34 -28.52
C LYS A 53 3.02 39.82 -28.80
N GLN A 54 2.97 40.66 -27.77
CA GLN A 54 2.82 42.12 -27.95
C GLN A 54 4.00 42.72 -28.72
N LEU A 55 5.23 42.32 -28.38
CA LEU A 55 6.43 42.78 -29.09
C LEU A 55 6.44 42.33 -30.56
N LEU A 56 5.99 41.10 -30.83
CA LEU A 56 5.89 40.55 -32.17
C LEU A 56 4.88 41.32 -33.02
N ASP A 57 3.73 41.68 -32.46
CA ASP A 57 2.71 42.45 -33.15
C ASP A 57 3.20 43.87 -33.47
N ASN A 58 3.88 44.52 -32.53
CA ASN A 58 4.54 45.82 -32.77
C ASN A 58 5.63 45.73 -33.85
N ALA A 59 6.47 44.69 -33.80
CA ALA A 59 7.50 44.48 -34.81
C ALA A 59 6.90 44.22 -36.19
N ARG A 60 5.74 43.54 -36.26
CA ARG A 60 5.01 43.31 -37.51
C ARG A 60 4.54 44.63 -38.14
N GLU A 61 4.00 45.54 -37.32
CA GLU A 61 3.62 46.88 -37.78
C GLU A 61 4.84 47.68 -38.26
N GLY A 62 5.95 47.61 -37.52
CA GLY A 62 7.21 48.25 -37.91
C GLY A 62 7.76 47.76 -39.25
N VAL A 63 7.67 46.46 -39.52
CA VAL A 63 8.04 45.86 -40.82
C VAL A 63 7.13 46.37 -41.93
N ALA A 64 5.81 46.39 -41.72
CA ALA A 64 4.85 46.88 -42.71
C ALA A 64 5.11 48.36 -43.05
N PHE A 65 5.33 49.19 -42.03
CA PHE A 65 5.68 50.59 -42.20
C PHE A 65 6.99 50.77 -42.98
N ALA A 66 8.05 50.02 -42.61
CA ALA A 66 9.34 50.10 -43.30
C ALA A 66 9.24 49.61 -44.76
N GLN A 67 8.41 48.60 -45.03
CA GLN A 67 8.15 48.11 -46.37
C GLN A 67 7.43 49.15 -47.24
N ASP A 68 6.41 49.79 -46.70
CA ASP A 68 5.67 50.85 -47.38
C ASP A 68 6.57 52.07 -47.65
N ASN A 69 7.37 52.48 -46.67
CA ASN A 69 8.33 53.57 -46.82
C ASN A 69 9.40 53.26 -47.89
N MET A 70 9.97 52.05 -47.87
CA MET A 70 10.89 51.58 -48.91
C MET A 70 10.25 51.62 -50.31
N ARG A 71 8.97 51.24 -50.44
CA ARG A 71 8.22 51.30 -51.69
C ARG A 71 8.10 52.74 -52.20
N SER A 72 7.72 53.69 -51.34
CA SER A 72 7.66 55.11 -51.69
C SER A 72 9.02 55.68 -52.09
N TYR A 73 10.09 55.33 -51.37
CA TYR A 73 11.45 55.77 -51.73
C TYR A 73 11.90 55.21 -53.09
N LYS A 74 11.51 53.99 -53.43
CA LYS A 74 11.77 53.42 -54.76
C LYS A 74 11.08 54.23 -55.86
N GLU A 75 9.85 54.69 -55.64
CA GLU A 75 9.14 55.58 -56.57
C GLU A 75 9.81 56.96 -56.68
N TYR A 76 10.24 57.55 -55.57
CA TYR A 76 10.98 58.81 -55.57
C TYR A 76 12.31 58.71 -56.32
N GLN A 77 13.00 57.57 -56.20
CA GLN A 77 14.25 57.31 -56.91
C GLN A 77 14.02 57.18 -58.42
N GLN A 78 12.95 56.51 -58.86
CA GLN A 78 12.56 56.44 -60.27
C GLN A 78 12.24 57.81 -60.86
N ARG A 79 11.73 58.73 -60.04
CA ARG A 79 11.45 60.13 -60.40
C ARG A 79 12.68 61.05 -60.27
N GLY A 80 13.83 60.54 -59.84
CA GLY A 80 15.07 61.31 -59.67
C GLY A 80 15.11 62.23 -58.45
N LEU A 81 14.21 62.05 -57.48
CA LEU A 81 14.07 62.92 -56.30
C LEU A 81 15.02 62.55 -55.15
N ILE A 82 15.60 61.34 -55.17
CA ILE A 82 16.53 60.83 -54.14
C ILE A 82 17.69 60.08 -54.77
N THR A 83 18.78 59.91 -54.01
CA THR A 83 19.96 59.14 -54.44
C THR A 83 19.78 57.63 -54.21
N LYS A 84 20.62 56.83 -54.89
CA LYS A 84 20.71 55.38 -54.64
C LYS A 84 21.09 55.07 -53.19
N ASP A 85 21.98 55.85 -52.59
CA ASP A 85 22.41 55.64 -51.20
C ASP A 85 21.28 55.87 -50.20
N GLN A 86 20.43 56.88 -50.44
CA GLN A 86 19.23 57.12 -49.62
C GLN A 86 18.24 55.95 -49.70
N LEU A 87 18.01 55.38 -50.88
CA LEU A 87 17.19 54.18 -51.05
C LEU A 87 17.81 52.95 -50.37
N SER A 88 19.13 52.76 -50.50
CA SER A 88 19.87 51.68 -49.84
C SER A 88 19.74 51.75 -48.31
N GLY A 89 19.79 52.96 -47.73
CA GLY A 89 19.58 53.16 -46.29
C GLY A 89 18.19 52.72 -45.83
N GLN A 90 17.13 53.06 -46.58
CA GLN A 90 15.75 52.61 -46.25
C GLN A 90 15.58 51.09 -46.44
N THR A 91 16.19 50.54 -47.49
CA THR A 91 16.18 49.09 -47.74
C THR A 91 16.86 48.33 -46.60
N TYR A 92 18.00 48.85 -46.11
CA TYR A 92 18.68 48.28 -44.95
C TYR A 92 17.81 48.37 -43.68
N SER A 93 17.15 49.49 -43.43
CA SER A 93 16.24 49.65 -42.29
C SER A 93 15.07 48.65 -42.33
N PHE A 94 14.47 48.42 -43.51
CA PHE A 94 13.45 47.38 -43.69
C PHE A 94 13.98 45.99 -43.33
N TYR A 95 15.17 45.60 -43.82
CA TYR A 95 15.75 44.30 -43.49
C TYR A 95 16.10 44.16 -42.00
N GLN A 96 16.51 45.25 -41.33
CA GLN A 96 16.72 45.24 -39.89
C GLN A 96 15.42 44.98 -39.13
N GLN A 97 14.32 45.66 -39.48
CA GLN A 97 13.00 45.42 -38.87
C GLN A 97 12.52 43.99 -39.14
N GLN A 98 12.73 43.49 -40.36
CA GLN A 98 12.35 42.14 -40.74
C GLN A 98 13.11 41.08 -39.94
N SER A 99 14.41 41.29 -39.70
CA SER A 99 15.24 40.42 -38.86
C SER A 99 14.78 40.45 -37.40
N LEU A 100 14.48 41.64 -36.85
CA LEU A 100 13.93 41.77 -35.49
C LEU A 100 12.62 40.99 -35.33
N PHE A 101 11.69 41.13 -36.29
CA PHE A 101 10.45 40.37 -36.30
C PHE A 101 10.69 38.84 -36.31
N GLN A 102 11.61 38.36 -37.15
CA GLN A 102 11.93 36.93 -37.22
C GLN A 102 12.54 36.38 -35.92
N ASN A 103 13.38 37.17 -35.25
CA ASN A 103 13.94 36.81 -33.95
C ASN A 103 12.85 36.72 -32.88
N LEU A 104 11.98 37.74 -32.79
CA LEU A 104 10.86 37.75 -31.84
C LEU A 104 9.87 36.61 -32.13
N HIS A 105 9.63 36.31 -33.41
CA HIS A 105 8.75 35.20 -33.80
C HIS A 105 9.31 33.85 -33.33
N SER A 106 10.61 33.64 -33.53
CA SER A 106 11.30 32.43 -33.08
C SER A 106 11.25 32.30 -31.56
N GLN A 107 11.48 33.39 -30.83
CA GLN A 107 11.36 33.41 -29.37
C GLN A 107 9.94 33.05 -28.90
N HIS A 108 8.91 33.66 -29.49
CA HIS A 108 7.51 33.35 -29.17
C HIS A 108 7.16 31.87 -29.40
N ILE A 109 7.66 31.26 -30.48
CA ILE A 109 7.49 29.83 -30.75
C ILE A 109 8.19 28.99 -29.67
N GLN A 110 9.44 29.34 -29.31
CA GLN A 110 10.18 28.62 -28.27
C GLN A 110 9.46 28.67 -26.92
N GLU A 111 8.95 29.83 -26.52
CA GLU A 111 8.16 30.00 -25.29
C GLU A 111 6.88 29.14 -25.32
N SER A 112 6.18 29.12 -26.46
CA SER A 112 5.00 28.24 -26.63
C SER A 112 5.35 26.76 -26.48
N LEU A 113 6.47 26.32 -27.04
CA LEU A 113 6.94 24.93 -26.90
C LEU A 113 7.30 24.60 -25.45
N GLN A 114 7.92 25.53 -24.71
CA GLN A 114 8.20 25.34 -23.28
C GLN A 114 6.91 25.20 -22.46
N ILE A 115 5.88 25.99 -22.75
CA ILE A 115 4.57 25.85 -22.09
C ILE A 115 3.99 24.44 -22.33
N THR A 116 3.96 23.96 -23.57
CA THR A 116 3.46 22.63 -23.92
C THR A 116 4.26 21.50 -23.25
N ASN A 117 5.59 21.63 -23.18
CA ASN A 117 6.44 20.67 -22.49
C ASN A 117 6.13 20.62 -21.00
N LEU A 118 6.01 21.79 -20.35
CA LEU A 118 5.65 21.89 -18.93
C LEU A 118 4.26 21.31 -18.63
N GLU A 119 3.29 21.49 -19.54
CA GLU A 119 1.97 20.85 -19.41
C GLU A 119 2.08 19.32 -19.43
N SER A 120 2.87 18.79 -20.37
CA SER A 120 3.11 17.35 -20.49
C SER A 120 3.85 16.80 -19.27
N ASP A 121 4.83 17.54 -18.75
CA ASP A 121 5.57 17.18 -17.54
C ASP A 121 4.66 17.18 -16.31
N ILE A 122 3.76 18.16 -16.15
CA ILE A 122 2.80 18.20 -15.05
C ILE A 122 1.94 16.93 -15.05
N VAL A 123 1.40 16.53 -16.21
CA VAL A 123 0.55 15.33 -16.33
C VAL A 123 1.35 14.07 -16.04
N THR A 124 2.52 13.93 -16.67
CA THR A 124 3.36 12.73 -16.54
C THR A 124 3.87 12.56 -15.11
N ARG A 125 4.40 13.63 -14.50
CA ARG A 125 4.88 13.60 -13.11
C ARG A 125 3.76 13.35 -12.11
N ALA A 126 2.57 13.91 -12.33
CA ALA A 126 1.43 13.62 -11.47
C ALA A 126 1.08 12.12 -11.49
N ALA A 127 1.02 11.52 -12.68
CA ALA A 127 0.76 10.10 -12.85
C ALA A 127 1.84 9.21 -12.24
N ASP A 128 3.13 9.56 -12.40
CA ASP A 128 4.25 8.85 -11.78
C ASP A 128 4.12 8.79 -10.25
N PHE A 129 3.80 9.94 -9.63
CA PHE A 129 3.58 9.99 -8.18
C PHE A 129 2.34 9.20 -7.76
N ASP A 130 1.24 9.27 -8.51
CA ASP A 130 0.03 8.50 -8.20
C ASP A 130 0.26 6.99 -8.28
N ASN A 131 1.05 6.54 -9.26
CA ASN A 131 1.46 5.14 -9.38
C ASN A 131 2.31 4.71 -8.19
N GLN A 132 3.31 5.50 -7.79
CA GLN A 132 4.15 5.19 -6.62
C GLN A 132 3.33 5.16 -5.32
N ILE A 133 2.47 6.14 -5.10
CA ILE A 133 1.58 6.19 -3.93
C ILE A 133 0.68 4.96 -3.91
N SER A 134 0.09 4.58 -5.05
CA SER A 134 -0.77 3.39 -5.15
C SER A 134 0.00 2.11 -4.83
N GLN A 135 1.24 1.95 -5.31
CA GLN A 135 2.08 0.80 -4.99
C GLN A 135 2.32 0.67 -3.47
N TYR A 136 2.65 1.77 -2.79
CA TYR A 136 2.83 1.75 -1.34
C TYR A 136 1.51 1.57 -0.58
N GLN A 137 0.38 2.05 -1.12
CA GLN A 137 -0.94 1.76 -0.55
C GLN A 137 -1.28 0.26 -0.64
N PHE A 138 -0.95 -0.41 -1.75
CA PHE A 138 -1.09 -1.85 -1.85
C PHE A 138 -0.21 -2.59 -0.84
N GLN A 139 1.07 -2.19 -0.71
CA GLN A 139 1.97 -2.76 0.30
C GLN A 139 1.44 -2.55 1.72
N ARG A 140 0.91 -1.37 2.02
CA ARG A 140 0.28 -1.06 3.30
C ARG A 140 -0.92 -1.98 3.58
N ASN A 141 -1.82 -2.16 2.61
CA ASN A 141 -2.98 -3.04 2.76
C ASN A 141 -2.55 -4.50 2.98
N ASP A 142 -1.48 -4.95 2.32
CA ASP A 142 -0.92 -6.29 2.52
C ASP A 142 -0.37 -6.46 3.95
N LEU A 143 0.41 -5.50 4.45
CA LEU A 143 0.90 -5.49 5.83
C LEU A 143 -0.24 -5.44 6.85
N GLN A 144 -1.30 -4.69 6.58
CA GLN A 144 -2.50 -4.67 7.44
C GLN A 144 -3.20 -6.03 7.49
N ARG A 145 -3.27 -6.73 6.35
CA ARG A 145 -3.81 -8.10 6.30
C ARG A 145 -2.94 -9.06 7.12
N GLN A 146 -1.62 -9.02 6.94
CA GLN A 146 -0.68 -9.84 7.71
C GLN A 146 -0.78 -9.56 9.23
N LEU A 147 -0.98 -8.29 9.62
CA LEU A 147 -1.19 -7.93 11.03
C LEU A 147 -2.49 -8.53 11.58
N ALA A 148 -3.59 -8.48 10.81
CA ALA A 148 -4.85 -9.10 11.20
C ALA A 148 -4.76 -10.64 11.28
N GLU A 149 -4.02 -11.28 10.38
CA GLU A 149 -3.74 -12.72 10.42
C GLU A 149 -2.89 -13.10 11.64
N ALA A 150 -1.88 -12.29 11.97
CA ALA A 150 -1.06 -12.48 13.16
C ALA A 150 -1.87 -12.30 14.46
N ASP A 151 -2.81 -11.36 14.48
CA ASP A 151 -3.73 -11.14 15.60
C ASP A 151 -4.72 -12.30 15.75
N ALA A 152 -5.27 -12.82 14.64
CA ALA A 152 -6.16 -13.97 14.65
C ALA A 152 -5.45 -15.28 15.07
N SER A 153 -4.16 -15.41 14.77
CA SER A 153 -3.34 -16.58 15.13
C SER A 153 -2.83 -16.54 16.59
N GLY A 154 -3.07 -15.44 17.31
CA GLY A 154 -2.43 -15.14 18.60
C GLY A 154 -2.84 -16.04 19.77
N ALA A 155 -3.99 -16.72 19.72
CA ALA A 155 -4.39 -17.69 20.75
C ALA A 155 -5.44 -18.69 20.23
N LEU A 156 -5.06 -19.95 20.04
CA LEU A 156 -6.02 -21.05 19.87
C LEU A 156 -6.43 -21.55 21.26
N ILE A 157 -7.61 -21.13 21.73
CA ILE A 157 -8.20 -21.60 22.98
C ILE A 157 -9.02 -22.85 22.68
N VAL A 158 -8.55 -24.01 23.16
CA VAL A 158 -9.30 -25.28 23.09
C VAL A 158 -10.16 -25.39 24.36
N ASN A 159 -11.47 -25.18 24.21
CA ASN A 159 -12.43 -25.31 25.31
C ASN A 159 -12.79 -26.79 25.55
N ALA A 160 -13.18 -27.12 26.79
CA ALA A 160 -13.66 -28.46 27.12
C ALA A 160 -14.98 -28.76 26.34
N PRO A 161 -15.10 -29.91 25.66
CA PRO A 161 -16.31 -30.25 24.90
C PRO A 161 -17.50 -30.63 25.79
N SER A 162 -17.28 -30.96 27.07
CA SER A 162 -18.34 -31.27 28.02
C SER A 162 -17.85 -31.11 29.46
N ASP A 163 -18.80 -31.01 30.40
CA ASP A 163 -18.49 -30.98 31.84
C ASP A 163 -17.92 -32.32 32.32
N GLY A 164 -16.74 -32.28 32.93
CA GLY A 164 -16.05 -33.47 33.38
C GLY A 164 -14.82 -33.17 34.23
N ARG A 165 -14.10 -34.23 34.59
CA ARG A 165 -12.81 -34.13 35.30
C ARG A 165 -11.67 -34.48 34.36
N ILE A 166 -10.58 -33.73 34.43
CA ILE A 166 -9.34 -34.05 33.72
C ILE A 166 -8.76 -35.32 34.32
N GLU A 167 -8.59 -36.34 33.48
CA GLU A 167 -7.96 -37.61 33.83
C GLU A 167 -6.44 -37.53 33.61
N SER A 168 -6.04 -37.02 32.45
CA SER A 168 -4.63 -36.92 32.05
C SER A 168 -4.39 -35.70 31.17
N LEU A 169 -3.17 -35.16 31.28
CA LEU A 169 -2.64 -34.10 30.45
C LEU A 169 -1.40 -34.64 29.74
N SER A 170 -1.47 -34.74 28.41
CA SER A 170 -0.45 -35.41 27.60
C SER A 170 0.55 -34.43 26.97
N VAL A 171 0.51 -33.17 27.38
CA VAL A 171 1.32 -32.10 26.78
C VAL A 171 2.01 -31.25 27.84
N THR A 172 3.22 -30.81 27.50
CA THR A 172 4.03 -29.94 28.36
C THR A 172 4.09 -28.53 27.77
N PRO A 173 4.11 -27.46 28.60
CA PRO A 173 4.31 -26.11 28.10
C PRO A 173 5.54 -25.99 27.19
N GLY A 174 5.35 -25.50 25.96
CA GLY A 174 6.42 -25.35 24.97
C GLY A 174 6.59 -26.51 23.98
N GLN A 175 5.85 -27.62 24.17
CA GLN A 175 5.79 -28.71 23.20
C GLN A 175 5.02 -28.27 21.94
N MET A 176 5.57 -28.56 20.74
CA MET A 176 4.81 -28.43 19.49
C MET A 176 3.79 -29.55 19.38
N VAL A 177 2.58 -29.21 18.94
CA VAL A 177 1.45 -30.14 18.76
C VAL A 177 0.83 -29.93 17.37
N ASN A 178 0.37 -31.01 16.76
CA ASN A 178 -0.27 -31.00 15.45
C ASN A 178 -1.79 -31.21 15.55
N SER A 179 -2.50 -30.90 14.47
CA SER A 179 -3.93 -31.21 14.37
C SER A 179 -4.18 -32.71 14.51
N GLY A 180 -5.02 -33.08 15.48
CA GLY A 180 -5.35 -34.48 15.79
C GLY A 180 -4.59 -35.06 16.97
N ASP A 181 -3.57 -34.36 17.50
CA ASP A 181 -2.89 -34.79 18.71
C ASP A 181 -3.84 -34.71 19.92
N SER A 182 -3.82 -35.75 20.76
CA SER A 182 -4.61 -35.77 21.99
C SER A 182 -3.91 -34.98 23.08
N LEU A 183 -4.50 -33.85 23.47
CA LEU A 183 -3.91 -32.93 24.45
C LEU A 183 -4.33 -33.26 25.89
N VAL A 184 -5.62 -33.53 26.09
CA VAL A 184 -6.26 -33.73 27.40
C VAL A 184 -7.32 -34.82 27.30
N GLN A 185 -7.39 -35.70 28.29
CA GLN A 185 -8.48 -36.65 28.44
C GLN A 185 -9.45 -36.19 29.53
N ILE A 186 -10.75 -36.14 29.22
CA ILE A 186 -11.81 -35.69 30.13
C ILE A 186 -12.78 -36.83 30.35
N ILE A 187 -13.04 -37.15 31.62
CA ILE A 187 -14.09 -38.09 32.02
C ILE A 187 -15.37 -37.30 32.31
N PRO A 188 -16.47 -37.52 31.55
CA PRO A 188 -17.74 -36.84 31.78
C PRO A 188 -18.29 -37.11 33.18
N ARG A 189 -18.90 -36.10 33.81
CA ARG A 189 -19.45 -36.24 35.16
C ARG A 189 -20.68 -37.17 35.22
N ASN A 190 -21.40 -37.33 34.12
CA ASN A 190 -22.63 -38.11 34.04
C ASN A 190 -22.46 -39.27 33.05
N GLY A 191 -22.59 -40.51 33.53
CA GLY A 191 -22.64 -41.71 32.67
C GLY A 191 -21.46 -42.68 32.77
N ALA A 192 -20.60 -42.59 33.79
CA ALA A 192 -19.58 -43.61 34.04
C ALA A 192 -20.26 -44.94 34.42
N ILE A 193 -20.39 -45.85 33.46
CA ILE A 193 -20.78 -47.25 33.71
C ILE A 193 -19.53 -47.95 34.24
N TYR A 194 -19.45 -48.14 35.55
CA TYR A 194 -18.37 -48.89 36.16
C TYR A 194 -18.61 -50.39 35.95
N GLN A 195 -17.64 -51.08 35.36
CA GLN A 195 -17.64 -52.53 35.21
C GLN A 195 -16.45 -53.10 35.97
N LEU A 196 -16.65 -54.17 36.74
CA LEU A 196 -15.54 -54.95 37.30
C LEU A 196 -15.21 -56.09 36.35
N VAL A 197 -13.92 -56.25 36.05
CA VAL A 197 -13.39 -57.45 35.40
C VAL A 197 -12.78 -58.34 36.46
N LEU A 198 -13.39 -59.50 36.69
CA LEU A 198 -12.96 -60.47 37.69
C LEU A 198 -12.33 -61.68 36.99
N TRP A 199 -11.11 -62.04 37.37
CA TRP A 199 -10.46 -63.26 36.89
C TRP A 199 -10.76 -64.41 37.85
N LEU A 200 -11.38 -65.47 37.34
CA LEU A 200 -11.76 -66.65 38.12
C LEU A 200 -10.88 -67.85 37.76
N PRO A 201 -10.46 -68.69 38.73
CA PRO A 201 -9.79 -69.93 38.43
C PRO A 201 -10.75 -70.94 37.77
N ASN A 202 -10.25 -71.79 36.87
CA ASN A 202 -11.06 -72.74 36.10
C ASN A 202 -11.93 -73.67 36.98
N THR A 203 -11.50 -73.96 38.20
CA THR A 203 -12.25 -74.78 39.17
C THR A 203 -13.54 -74.11 39.67
N SER A 204 -13.67 -72.78 39.53
CA SER A 204 -14.82 -72.00 40.00
C SER A 204 -15.92 -71.86 38.95
N VAL A 205 -15.63 -72.16 37.69
CA VAL A 205 -16.56 -72.01 36.55
C VAL A 205 -17.90 -72.73 36.74
N PRO A 206 -17.97 -73.96 37.30
CA PRO A 206 -19.26 -74.64 37.52
C PRO A 206 -20.14 -73.99 38.61
N TYR A 207 -19.57 -73.11 39.43
CA TYR A 207 -20.21 -72.54 40.62
C TYR A 207 -20.61 -71.07 40.45
N VAL A 208 -20.46 -70.51 39.25
CA VAL A 208 -20.83 -69.14 38.93
C VAL A 208 -21.75 -69.12 37.71
N SER A 209 -22.78 -68.29 37.75
CA SER A 209 -23.74 -68.09 36.67
C SER A 209 -23.93 -66.60 36.38
N ALA A 210 -24.32 -66.30 35.14
CA ALA A 210 -24.63 -64.92 34.77
C ALA A 210 -25.78 -64.38 35.62
N GLY A 211 -25.55 -63.25 36.30
CA GLY A 211 -26.53 -62.61 37.16
C GLY A 211 -26.41 -62.94 38.64
N ASP A 212 -25.43 -63.77 39.05
CA ASP A 212 -25.09 -63.98 40.45
C ASP A 212 -24.66 -62.67 41.12
N GLY A 213 -25.16 -62.45 42.34
CA GLY A 213 -24.76 -61.30 43.15
C GLY A 213 -23.34 -61.47 43.67
N ILE A 214 -22.54 -60.40 43.60
CA ILE A 214 -21.19 -60.37 44.15
C ILE A 214 -21.11 -59.39 45.32
N ASN A 215 -20.19 -59.65 46.25
CA ASN A 215 -19.85 -58.72 47.32
C ASN A 215 -18.43 -58.20 47.12
N ILE A 216 -18.31 -56.90 46.88
CA ILE A 216 -17.05 -56.24 46.53
C ILE A 216 -16.44 -55.61 47.78
N ARG A 217 -15.14 -55.83 48.00
CA ARG A 217 -14.32 -55.12 48.99
C ARG A 217 -13.34 -54.23 48.23
N TYR A 218 -13.40 -52.92 48.45
CA TYR A 218 -12.47 -51.98 47.83
C TYR A 218 -11.24 -51.80 48.71
N ASP A 219 -10.04 -51.98 48.17
CA ASP A 219 -8.80 -51.80 48.94
C ASP A 219 -8.65 -50.38 49.52
N ALA A 220 -9.20 -49.38 48.82
CA ALA A 220 -9.22 -47.99 49.28
C ALA A 220 -10.16 -47.75 50.49
N PHE A 221 -11.03 -48.70 50.83
CA PHE A 221 -12.03 -48.58 51.91
C PHE A 221 -12.03 -49.83 52.81
N PRO A 222 -11.41 -49.77 54.02
CA PRO A 222 -11.33 -50.91 54.93
C PRO A 222 -12.70 -51.53 55.25
N TYR A 223 -12.90 -52.80 54.91
CA TYR A 223 -14.21 -53.46 54.99
C TYR A 223 -14.74 -53.56 56.43
N GLU A 224 -13.87 -53.51 57.43
CA GLU A 224 -14.24 -53.53 58.85
C GLU A 224 -15.06 -52.30 59.25
N LYS A 225 -14.89 -51.18 58.55
CA LYS A 225 -15.61 -49.93 58.81
C LYS A 225 -16.71 -49.64 57.80
N PHE A 226 -16.51 -50.04 56.55
CA PHE A 226 -17.40 -49.67 55.43
C PHE A 226 -18.24 -50.83 54.90
N GLY A 227 -18.01 -52.05 55.39
CA GLY A 227 -18.73 -53.25 54.97
C GLY A 227 -18.31 -53.74 53.58
N GLN A 228 -19.18 -54.55 52.97
CA GLN A 228 -19.04 -55.04 51.61
C GLN A 228 -20.12 -54.41 50.73
N PHE A 229 -19.78 -54.12 49.48
CA PHE A 229 -20.70 -53.46 48.55
C PHE A 229 -21.33 -54.51 47.62
N PRO A 230 -22.67 -54.57 47.52
CA PRO A 230 -23.32 -55.50 46.61
C PRO A 230 -23.08 -55.06 45.15
N GLY A 231 -22.79 -56.04 44.30
CA GLY A 231 -22.70 -55.91 42.85
C GLY A 231 -23.47 -57.02 42.16
N ARG A 232 -23.58 -56.92 40.83
CA ARG A 232 -24.23 -57.91 39.97
C ARG A 232 -23.49 -57.99 38.64
#